data_AF-A0A5E4JMG8-F1
#
_entry.id   AF-A0A5E4JMG8-F1
#
_cell.length_a   1.000
_cell.length_b   1.000
_cell.length_c   1.000
_cell.angle_alpha   90.00
_cell.angle_beta   90.00
_cell.angle_gamma   90.00
#
_symmetry.space_group_name_H-M   'P 1'
#
loop_
_entity.id
_entity.type
_entity.pdbx_description
1 polymer ?
#
loop_
_entity_poly.entity_id
_entity_poly.type
_entity_poly.pdbx_seq_one_letter_code
_entity_poly.pdbx_strand_id
1 'polypeptide(L)'
;MGNIREIWKKAAIGFPEPIGFEETQELIDYICKNLPGRANYHAGYHQSVGESLVKKGEFFNQRGTVDLAGMITRSDNSAFDGFNCLISRQEDTSNFEALAFQVIPGYDESDYNPEVLRLWDDVRRYVGNYFKQR
;
A
#
# COMPACT_ATOMS: atom_id res chain seq x y z
N MET A 1 3.37 -23.92 12.76
CA MET A 1 4.07 -23.52 11.52
C MET A 1 3.03 -23.35 10.41
N GLY A 2 2.18 -22.34 10.58
CA GLY A 2 1.34 -21.79 9.53
C GLY A 2 2.23 -21.36 8.37
N ASN A 3 1.77 -21.65 7.16
CA ASN A 3 2.51 -21.40 5.95
C ASN A 3 2.69 -19.89 5.77
N ILE A 4 3.93 -19.40 5.82
CA ILE A 4 4.27 -17.97 5.65
C ILE A 4 3.60 -17.34 4.41
N ARG A 5 3.31 -18.13 3.37
CA ARG A 5 2.58 -17.66 2.19
C ARG A 5 1.11 -17.29 2.45
N GLU A 6 0.41 -17.97 3.36
CA GLU A 6 -0.97 -17.63 3.71
C GLU A 6 -1.05 -16.35 4.53
N ILE A 7 -0.04 -16.14 5.37
CA ILE A 7 0.17 -14.98 6.21
C ILE A 7 0.40 -13.73 5.35
N TRP A 8 1.29 -13.81 4.36
CA TRP A 8 1.54 -12.72 3.41
C TRP A 8 0.30 -12.37 2.58
N LYS A 9 -0.52 -13.37 2.21
CA LYS A 9 -1.82 -13.13 1.55
C LYS A 9 -2.84 -12.41 2.44
N LYS A 10 -2.73 -12.51 3.77
CA LYS A 10 -3.63 -11.80 4.70
C LYS A 10 -3.18 -10.35 4.92
N ALA A 11 -1.88 -10.14 5.03
CA ALA A 11 -1.27 -8.82 5.24
C ALA A 11 -1.26 -7.95 3.96
N ALA A 12 -1.41 -8.54 2.77
CA ALA A 12 -1.59 -7.82 1.52
C ALA A 12 -3.06 -7.83 1.07
N ILE A 13 -3.56 -6.66 0.70
CA ILE A 13 -4.86 -6.47 0.06
C ILE A 13 -4.60 -6.13 -1.40
N GLY A 14 -4.75 -7.13 -2.27
CA GLY A 14 -4.64 -6.95 -3.72
C GLY A 14 -5.82 -6.15 -4.27
N PHE A 15 -5.53 -5.29 -5.23
CA PHE A 15 -6.52 -4.54 -5.99
C PHE A 15 -7.06 -5.40 -7.14
N PRO A 16 -8.34 -5.25 -7.54
CA PRO A 16 -8.89 -5.97 -8.69
C PRO A 16 -8.14 -5.67 -10.00
N GLU A 17 -7.60 -4.47 -10.12
CA GLU A 17 -6.75 -4.02 -11.22
C GLU A 17 -5.74 -2.98 -10.69
N PRO A 18 -4.58 -2.81 -11.35
CA PRO A 18 -3.63 -1.78 -10.96
C PRO A 18 -4.22 -0.38 -11.12
N ILE A 19 -3.96 0.49 -10.14
CA ILE A 19 -4.44 1.88 -10.13
C ILE A 19 -3.28 2.86 -10.04
N GLY A 20 -3.48 4.05 -10.62
CA GLY A 20 -2.46 5.10 -10.65
C GLY A 20 -2.23 5.76 -9.29
N PHE A 21 -1.24 6.66 -9.23
CA PHE A 21 -0.88 7.36 -8.01
C PHE A 21 -2.03 8.17 -7.41
N GLU A 22 -2.69 9.02 -8.21
CA GLU A 22 -3.79 9.87 -7.77
C GLU A 22 -4.97 9.01 -7.28
N GLU A 23 -5.33 7.96 -8.03
CA GLU A 23 -6.41 7.04 -7.65
C GLU A 23 -6.07 6.25 -6.38
N THR A 24 -4.79 5.95 -6.13
CA THR A 24 -4.36 5.30 -4.89
C THR A 24 -4.49 6.24 -3.70
N GLN A 25 -4.22 7.54 -3.87
CA GLN A 25 -4.50 8.54 -2.84
C GLN A 25 -6.01 8.64 -2.55
N GLU A 26 -6.84 8.66 -3.59
CA GLU A 26 -8.30 8.67 -3.45
C GLU A 26 -8.82 7.43 -2.71
N LEU A 27 -8.27 6.24 -3.01
CA LEU A 27 -8.57 5.00 -2.30
C LEU A 27 -8.22 5.11 -0.81
N ILE A 28 -7.05 5.64 -0.47
CA ILE A 28 -6.61 5.77 0.93
C ILE A 28 -7.47 6.78 1.67
N ASP A 29 -7.80 7.91 1.04
CA ASP A 29 -8.72 8.90 1.58
C ASP A 29 -10.12 8.30 1.79
N TYR A 30 -10.60 7.47 0.87
CA TYR A 30 -11.84 6.74 1.00
C TYR A 30 -11.81 5.79 2.20
N ILE A 31 -10.73 5.02 2.37
CA ILE A 31 -10.55 4.14 3.53
C ILE A 31 -10.61 4.98 4.81
N CYS A 32 -9.89 6.11 4.89
CA CYS A 32 -9.88 6.99 6.06
C CYS A 32 -11.24 7.59 6.41
N LYS A 33 -12.01 8.01 5.40
CA LYS A 33 -13.34 8.61 5.60
C LYS A 33 -14.36 7.59 6.11
N ASN A 34 -14.20 6.32 5.76
CA ASN A 34 -15.19 5.28 6.03
C ASN A 34 -14.80 4.33 7.17
N LEU A 35 -13.50 4.16 7.44
CA LEU A 35 -12.98 3.45 8.60
C LEU A 35 -12.97 4.42 9.80
N PRO A 36 -13.66 4.13 10.92
CA PRO A 36 -13.60 4.97 12.11
C PRO A 36 -12.17 4.96 12.70
N GLY A 37 -11.34 5.90 12.25
CA GLY A 37 -9.92 5.96 12.53
C GLY A 37 -9.22 7.13 11.84
N ARG A 38 -7.90 7.04 11.74
CA ARG A 38 -7.04 7.99 11.03
C ARG A 38 -6.02 7.22 10.19
N ALA A 39 -5.62 7.77 9.05
CA ALA A 39 -4.36 7.38 8.44
C ALA A 39 -3.48 8.60 8.22
N ASN A 40 -2.18 8.39 8.40
CA ASN A 40 -1.16 9.34 7.98
C ASN A 40 -0.32 8.62 6.93
N TYR A 41 -0.15 9.22 5.76
CA TYR A 41 0.64 8.61 4.70
C TYR A 41 1.54 9.65 4.02
N HIS A 42 2.65 9.15 3.51
CA HIS A 42 3.53 9.80 2.57
C HIS A 42 3.21 9.27 1.18
N ALA A 43 3.22 10.17 0.20
CA ALA A 43 3.09 9.85 -1.20
C ALA A 43 4.16 10.66 -1.95
N GLY A 44 5.13 9.96 -2.54
CA GLY A 44 6.25 10.56 -3.23
C GLY A 44 6.32 10.11 -4.69
N TYR A 45 6.80 11.03 -5.54
CA TYR A 45 7.16 10.75 -6.93
C TYR A 45 8.63 11.08 -7.12
N HIS A 46 9.44 10.06 -7.38
CA HIS A 46 10.83 10.25 -7.75
C HIS A 46 10.95 10.33 -9.27
N GLN A 47 11.80 11.22 -9.77
CA GLN A 47 12.14 11.31 -11.19
C GLN A 47 13.64 11.56 -11.31
N SER A 48 14.29 10.77 -12.16
CA SER A 48 15.73 10.88 -12.39
C SER A 48 15.99 11.53 -13.74
N VAL A 49 16.70 12.65 -13.72
CA VAL A 49 17.20 13.33 -14.91
C VAL A 49 18.71 13.30 -14.88
N GLY A 50 19.33 12.82 -15.95
CA GLY A 50 20.79 12.69 -16.02
C GLY A 50 21.33 12.82 -17.44
N GLU A 51 22.63 13.05 -17.56
CA GLU A 51 23.33 13.04 -18.84
C GLU A 51 23.85 11.62 -19.13
N SER A 52 23.72 11.16 -20.37
CA SER A 52 24.24 9.87 -20.81
C SER A 52 25.75 9.82 -20.70
N LEU A 53 26.28 8.80 -20.02
CA LEU A 53 27.73 8.54 -19.95
C LEU A 53 28.32 8.13 -21.31
N VAL A 54 27.48 7.67 -22.24
CA VAL A 54 27.90 7.18 -23.57
C VAL A 54 27.86 8.30 -24.62
N LYS A 55 26.94 9.27 -24.46
CA LYS A 55 26.74 10.35 -25.42
C LYS A 55 26.63 11.69 -24.71
N LYS A 56 27.76 12.39 -24.69
CA LYS A 56 27.87 13.73 -24.11
C LYS A 56 26.87 14.69 -24.77
N GLY A 57 26.10 15.39 -23.97
CA GLY A 57 25.02 16.29 -24.39
C GLY A 57 23.64 15.63 -24.57
N GLU A 58 23.53 14.30 -24.48
CA GLU A 58 22.24 13.60 -24.51
C GLU A 58 21.74 13.40 -23.07
N PHE A 59 20.59 14.01 -22.74
CA PHE A 59 19.96 13.86 -21.44
C PHE A 59 18.90 12.76 -21.49
N PHE A 60 18.88 11.90 -20.49
CA PHE A 60 17.79 10.97 -20.27
C PHE A 60 16.86 11.49 -19.19
N ASN A 61 15.59 11.18 -19.37
CA ASN A 61 14.57 11.35 -18.36
C ASN A 61 14.00 9.97 -18.06
N GLN A 62 14.30 9.47 -16.87
CA GLN A 62 13.76 8.21 -16.39
C GLN A 62 12.59 8.55 -15.47
N ARG A 63 11.37 8.14 -15.86
CA ARG A 63 10.22 8.07 -14.93
C ARG A 63 10.71 7.26 -13.74
N GLY A 64 10.77 7.90 -12.57
CA GLY A 64 11.28 7.22 -11.39
C GLY A 64 10.16 6.47 -10.67
N THR A 65 10.40 6.24 -9.39
CA THR A 65 9.57 5.38 -8.55
C THR A 65 8.49 6.21 -7.85
N VAL A 66 7.23 5.76 -7.91
CA VAL A 66 6.21 6.21 -6.95
C VAL A 66 6.37 5.43 -5.65
N ASP A 67 6.29 6.12 -4.52
CA ASP A 67 6.18 5.48 -3.22
C ASP A 67 4.94 6.00 -2.50
N LEU A 68 4.18 5.07 -1.92
CA LEU A 68 3.08 5.43 -1.05
C LEU A 68 3.09 4.49 0.14
N ALA A 69 3.34 5.05 1.30
CA ALA A 69 3.42 4.31 2.55
C ALA A 69 2.85 5.14 3.70
N GLY A 70 2.35 4.48 4.73
CA GLY A 70 1.74 5.20 5.85
C GLY A 70 1.43 4.30 7.02
N MET A 71 0.57 4.81 7.89
CA MET A 71 0.04 4.09 9.04
C MET A 71 -1.45 4.35 9.15
N ILE A 72 -2.22 3.28 9.37
CA ILE A 72 -3.65 3.35 9.69
C ILE A 72 -3.82 3.03 11.17
N THR A 73 -4.65 3.79 11.87
CA THR A 73 -4.96 3.60 13.29
C THR A 73 -6.47 3.70 13.51
N ARG A 74 -7.04 2.78 14.29
CA ARG A 74 -8.45 2.86 14.72
C ARG A 74 -8.67 4.07 15.62
N SER A 75 -9.87 4.63 15.62
CA SER A 75 -10.22 5.85 16.38
C SER A 75 -10.08 5.70 17.89
N ASP A 76 -10.29 4.49 18.40
CA ASP A 76 -10.11 4.10 19.79
C ASP A 76 -8.65 3.75 20.16
N ASN A 77 -7.72 3.84 19.20
CA ASN A 77 -6.31 3.42 19.31
C ASN A 77 -6.10 1.96 19.72
N SER A 78 -7.12 1.10 19.57
CA SER A 78 -7.04 -0.33 19.90
C SER A 78 -6.14 -1.12 18.94
N ALA A 79 -5.97 -0.63 17.71
CA ALA A 79 -5.08 -1.21 16.71
C ALA A 79 -4.53 -0.15 15.76
N PHE A 80 -3.31 -0.41 15.29
CA PHE A 80 -2.66 0.33 14.22
C PHE A 80 -1.75 -0.60 13.43
N ASP A 81 -1.48 -0.25 12.18
CA ASP A 81 -0.49 -0.93 11.36
C ASP A 81 0.08 0.01 10.30
N GLY A 82 1.37 -0.17 10.00
CA GLY A 82 2.03 0.47 8.88
C GLY A 82 1.62 -0.21 7.58
N PHE A 83 1.60 0.52 6.47
CA PHE A 83 1.34 -0.06 5.15
C PHE A 83 2.26 0.53 4.08
N ASN A 84 2.44 -0.22 3.00
CA ASN A 84 3.11 0.19 1.78
C ASN A 84 2.26 -0.24 0.60
N CYS A 85 2.12 0.62 -0.40
CA CYS A 85 1.53 0.24 -1.67
C CYS A 85 2.58 -0.49 -2.53
N LEU A 86 2.19 -1.65 -3.05
CA LEU A 86 3.05 -2.48 -3.90
C LEU A 86 2.88 -2.08 -5.36
N ILE A 87 3.98 -1.94 -6.08
CA ILE A 87 4.01 -1.56 -7.50
C ILE A 87 3.71 -2.78 -8.36
N SER A 88 2.89 -2.61 -9.40
CA SER A 88 2.41 -3.73 -10.23
C SER A 88 3.49 -4.43 -11.05
N ARG A 89 4.42 -3.67 -11.65
CA ARG A 89 5.52 -4.21 -12.45
C ARG A 89 6.75 -3.35 -12.28
N GLN A 90 7.93 -3.97 -12.28
CA GLN A 90 9.20 -3.23 -12.20
C GLN A 90 9.37 -2.21 -13.34
N GLU A 91 8.71 -2.44 -14.47
CA GLU A 91 8.75 -1.55 -15.64
C GLU A 91 7.65 -0.47 -15.63
N ASP A 92 6.60 -0.67 -14.82
CA ASP A 92 5.49 0.28 -14.64
C ASP A 92 5.42 0.72 -13.18
N THR A 93 6.37 1.58 -12.82
CA THR A 93 6.48 2.21 -11.51
C THR A 93 5.49 3.35 -11.31
N SER A 94 4.43 3.44 -12.13
CA SER A 94 3.38 4.45 -11.96
C SER A 94 2.09 3.89 -11.36
N ASN A 95 1.95 2.56 -11.33
CA ASN A 95 0.74 1.87 -10.90
C ASN A 95 0.98 0.95 -9.70
N PHE A 96 0.03 0.96 -8.78
CA PHE A 96 0.01 0.11 -7.59
C PHE A 96 -0.98 -1.04 -7.77
N GLU A 97 -0.61 -2.24 -7.29
CA GLU A 97 -1.45 -3.45 -7.38
C GLU A 97 -1.99 -3.92 -6.02
N ALA A 98 -1.46 -3.41 -4.92
CA ALA A 98 -1.88 -3.84 -3.59
C ALA A 98 -1.51 -2.83 -2.51
N LEU A 99 -2.17 -2.97 -1.35
CA LEU A 99 -1.77 -2.36 -0.08
C LEU A 99 -1.26 -3.48 0.85
N ALA A 100 -0.01 -3.40 1.28
CA ALA A 100 0.64 -4.40 2.13
C ALA A 100 0.96 -3.83 3.51
N PHE A 101 0.43 -4.48 4.55
CA PHE A 101 0.67 -4.13 5.93
C PHE A 101 2.05 -4.61 6.43
N GLN A 102 2.67 -3.85 7.33
CA GLN A 102 4.04 -4.04 7.80
C GLN A 102 4.15 -5.03 8.94
N VAL A 103 3.11 -5.18 9.77
CA VAL A 103 3.08 -6.28 10.74
C VAL A 103 2.96 -7.57 9.94
N ILE A 104 4.11 -8.22 9.70
CA ILE A 104 4.16 -9.55 9.11
C ILE A 104 3.70 -10.53 10.19
N PRO A 105 2.54 -11.18 10.02
CA PRO A 105 2.08 -12.17 10.98
C PRO A 105 3.11 -13.33 11.07
N GLY A 106 3.38 -13.87 12.27
CA GLY A 106 4.06 -15.17 12.39
C GLY A 106 5.53 -15.20 12.79
N TYR A 107 6.01 -14.26 13.61
CA TYR A 107 7.17 -14.55 14.47
C TYR A 107 6.76 -15.33 15.74
N ASP A 108 5.48 -15.24 16.15
CA ASP A 108 4.83 -16.22 17.03
C ASP A 108 3.32 -16.31 16.70
N GLU A 109 2.76 -17.53 16.62
CA GLU A 109 1.35 -17.75 16.24
C GLU A 109 0.36 -17.43 17.37
N SER A 110 0.86 -17.22 18.60
CA SER A 110 0.07 -16.87 19.79
C SER A 110 -0.11 -15.35 20.00
N ASP A 111 0.57 -14.51 19.21
CA ASP A 111 0.68 -13.05 19.45
C ASP A 111 -0.24 -12.18 18.57
N TYR A 112 -1.22 -12.77 17.89
CA TYR A 112 -2.11 -12.01 17.04
C TYR A 112 -3.09 -11.18 17.86
N ASN A 113 -2.83 -9.87 17.94
CA ASN A 113 -3.81 -8.90 18.42
C ASN A 113 -5.05 -8.97 17.51
N PRO A 114 -6.21 -9.48 18.00
CA PRO A 114 -7.41 -9.63 17.19
C PRO A 114 -7.90 -8.32 16.58
N GLU A 115 -7.60 -7.19 17.21
CA GLU A 115 -7.96 -5.87 16.72
C GLU A 115 -7.15 -5.45 15.48
N VAL A 116 -5.92 -5.94 15.32
CA VAL A 116 -5.11 -5.71 14.11
C VAL A 116 -5.67 -6.54 12.95
N LEU A 117 -6.02 -7.79 13.18
CA LEU A 117 -6.67 -8.62 12.16
C LEU A 117 -8.01 -8.02 11.71
N ARG A 118 -8.80 -7.53 12.68
CA ARG A 118 -10.05 -6.83 12.40
C ARG A 118 -9.81 -5.53 11.62
N LEU A 119 -8.76 -4.78 11.94
CA LEU A 119 -8.34 -3.61 11.16
C LEU A 119 -8.06 -4.00 9.69
N TRP A 120 -7.32 -5.07 9.44
CA TRP A 120 -7.06 -5.54 8.07
C TRP A 120 -8.33 -5.94 7.34
N ASP A 121 -9.24 -6.65 8.01
CA ASP A 121 -10.53 -7.06 7.42
C ASP A 121 -11.43 -5.86 7.10
N ASP A 122 -11.49 -4.88 7.99
CA ASP A 122 -12.21 -3.62 7.76
C ASP A 122 -11.61 -2.89 6.55
N VAL A 123 -10.28 -2.72 6.47
CA VAL A 123 -9.62 -2.08 5.33
C VAL A 123 -9.89 -2.86 4.04
N ARG A 124 -9.81 -4.19 4.05
CA ARG A 124 -10.11 -5.04 2.89
C ARG A 124 -11.54 -4.84 2.39
N ARG A 125 -12.51 -4.72 3.31
CA ARG A 125 -13.90 -4.41 2.97
C ARG A 125 -14.01 -3.05 2.29
N TYR A 126 -13.34 -2.01 2.80
CA TYR A 126 -13.41 -0.68 2.18
C TYR A 126 -12.71 -0.60 0.83
N VAL A 127 -11.57 -1.27 0.65
CA VAL A 127 -10.95 -1.43 -0.67
C VAL A 127 -11.94 -2.09 -1.64
N GLY A 128 -12.54 -3.21 -1.25
CA GLY A 128 -13.54 -3.89 -2.09
C GLY A 128 -14.78 -3.03 -2.39
N ASN A 129 -15.20 -2.16 -1.47
CA ASN A 129 -16.32 -1.24 -1.70
C ASN A 129 -15.96 -0.10 -2.65
N TYR A 130 -14.76 0.46 -2.55
CA TYR A 130 -14.26 1.49 -3.45
C TYR A 130 -14.31 1.03 -4.91
N PHE A 131 -13.73 -0.13 -5.20
CA PHE A 131 -13.70 -0.69 -6.56
C PHE A 131 -15.07 -1.14 -7.09
N LYS A 132 -16.08 -1.34 -6.23
CA LYS A 132 -17.46 -1.63 -6.66
C LYS A 132 -18.27 -0.36 -6.98
N GLN A 133 -17.85 0.78 -6.45
CA GLN A 133 -18.51 2.07 -6.63
C GLN A 133 -17.88 2.89 -7.77
N ARG A 134 -16.67 2.51 -8.20
CA ARG A 134 -15.99 2.98 -9.41
C ARG A 134 -16.72 2.52 -10.66
#